data_AF-A0A7C4L3Z1-F1
#
_entry.id   AF-A0A7C4L3Z1-F1
#
_cell.length_a   1.000
_cell.length_b   1.000
_cell.length_c   1.000
_cell.angle_alpha   90.00
_cell.angle_beta   90.00
_cell.angle_gamma   90.00
#
_symmetry.space_group_name_H-M   'P 1'
#
loop_
_entity.id
_entity.type
_entity.pdbx_description
1 polymer ?
#
loop_
_entity_poly.entity_id
_entity_poly.type
_entity_poly.pdbx_seq_one_letter_code
_entity_poly.pdbx_strand_id
1 'polypeptide(L)'
;MNTTSVSISTLKVNPSKIISLAADYPVAIENRNRIAAYIIGKDLYEKLFTYLEDLIDKKAVEETNFEKGEDFEKVVEELNL
;
A
#
# COMPACT_ATOMS: atom_id res chain seq x y z
N MET A 1 9.95 -0.86 -16.90
CA MET A 1 10.14 -0.27 -15.57
C MET A 1 11.60 -0.40 -15.22
N ASN A 2 12.29 0.71 -14.98
CA ASN A 2 13.72 0.69 -14.66
C ASN A 2 13.84 0.62 -13.13
N THR A 3 13.89 -0.60 -12.59
CA THR A 3 13.96 -0.81 -11.14
C THR A 3 15.40 -0.56 -10.70
N THR A 4 15.64 0.55 -10.01
CA THR A 4 16.93 0.81 -9.37
C THR A 4 17.18 -0.29 -8.35
N SER A 5 18.23 -1.10 -8.55
CA SER A 5 18.64 -2.13 -7.60
C SER A 5 19.93 -1.74 -6.88
N VAL A 6 20.02 -2.10 -5.60
CA VAL A 6 21.20 -1.90 -4.76
C VAL A 6 21.47 -3.15 -3.93
N SER A 7 22.74 -3.44 -3.67
CA SER A 7 23.11 -4.59 -2.83
C SER A 7 22.72 -4.36 -1.37
N ILE A 8 22.45 -5.45 -0.64
CA ILE A 8 22.24 -5.40 0.81
C ILE A 8 23.46 -4.84 1.56
N SER A 9 24.67 -5.01 1.02
CA SER A 9 25.89 -4.42 1.58
C SER A 9 25.87 -2.90 1.44
N THR A 10 25.44 -2.38 0.29
CA THR A 10 25.29 -0.93 0.05
C THR A 10 24.24 -0.32 0.97
N LEU A 11 23.10 -1.00 1.15
CA LEU A 11 22.05 -0.58 2.08
C LEU A 11 22.58 -0.46 3.51
N LYS A 12 23.36 -1.45 3.98
CA LYS A 12 23.95 -1.44 5.33
C LYS A 12 24.95 -0.30 5.52
N VAL A 13 25.71 0.05 4.48
CA VAL A 13 26.71 1.13 4.55
C VAL A 13 26.05 2.51 4.57
N ASN A 14 24.98 2.72 3.81
CA ASN A 14 24.34 4.03 3.71
C ASN A 14 22.81 3.96 3.60
N PRO A 15 22.11 3.63 4.71
CA PRO A 15 20.66 3.44 4.69
C PRO A 15 19.90 4.72 4.30
N SER A 16 20.31 5.88 4.80
CA SER A 16 19.63 7.16 4.53
C SER A 16 19.63 7.53 3.05
N LYS A 17 20.73 7.27 2.33
CA LYS A 17 20.80 7.48 0.88
C LYS A 17 19.85 6.55 0.14
N ILE A 18 19.77 5.28 0.53
CA ILE A 18 18.87 4.32 -0.13
C ILE A 18 17.41 4.67 0.13
N ILE A 19 17.06 5.09 1.35
CA ILE A 19 15.71 5.59 1.67
C ILE A 19 15.36 6.80 0.81
N SER A 20 16.29 7.74 0.61
CA SER A 20 16.07 8.91 -0.24
C SER A 20 15.88 8.55 -1.71
N LEU A 21 16.59 7.53 -2.22
CA LEU A 21 16.39 7.00 -3.57
C LEU A 21 15.02 6.35 -3.76
N ALA A 22 14.40 5.88 -2.68
CA ALA A 22 13.10 5.23 -2.69
C ALA A 22 11.91 6.19 -2.57
N ALA A 23 12.14 7.51 -2.68
CA ALA A 23 11.09 8.52 -2.52
C ALA A 23 9.96 8.40 -3.56
N ASP A 24 10.32 8.31 -4.83
CA ASP A 24 9.36 8.31 -5.94
C ASP A 24 9.13 6.91 -6.56
N TYR A 25 10.10 6.00 -6.42
CA TYR A 25 10.03 4.65 -6.96
C TYR A 25 10.61 3.62 -5.99
N PRO A 26 10.08 2.38 -5.94
CA PRO A 26 10.66 1.34 -5.10
C PRO A 26 12.09 1.01 -5.52
N VAL A 27 12.96 0.80 -4.52
CA VAL A 27 14.34 0.36 -4.73
C VAL A 27 14.46 -1.12 -4.41
N ALA A 28 14.91 -1.92 -5.38
CA ALA A 28 15.13 -3.34 -5.18
C ALA A 28 16.42 -3.59 -4.37
N ILE A 29 16.35 -4.43 -3.34
CA ILE A 29 17.50 -4.83 -2.53
C ILE A 29 17.93 -6.23 -2.93
N GLU A 30 19.17 -6.34 -3.39
CA GLU A 30 19.75 -7.61 -3.81
C GLU A 30 20.59 -8.27 -2.71
N ASN A 31 20.40 -9.58 -2.53
CA ASN A 31 21.24 -10.43 -1.70
C ASN A 31 21.64 -11.67 -2.49
N ARG A 32 22.94 -11.88 -2.70
CA ARG A 32 23.49 -12.96 -3.54
C ARG A 32 22.82 -13.01 -4.94
N ASN A 33 22.77 -11.85 -5.61
CA ASN A 33 22.21 -11.65 -6.95
C ASN A 33 20.73 -12.02 -7.08
N ARG A 34 19.97 -11.99 -5.98
CA ARG A 34 18.51 -12.14 -5.98
C ARG A 34 17.86 -10.98 -5.24
N ILE A 35 16.74 -10.49 -5.77
CA ILE A 35 15.93 -9.49 -5.09
C ILE A 35 15.38 -10.13 -3.81
N ALA A 36 15.77 -9.56 -2.68
CA ALA A 36 15.37 -10.02 -1.34
C ALA A 36 14.30 -9.12 -0.72
N ALA A 37 14.25 -7.85 -1.12
CA ALA A 37 13.26 -6.89 -0.63
C ALA A 37 13.08 -5.72 -1.61
N TYR A 38 12.03 -4.94 -1.41
CA TYR A 38 11.89 -3.60 -1.96
C TYR A 38 11.80 -2.59 -0.81
N ILE A 39 12.51 -1.48 -0.93
CA ILE A 39 12.34 -0.32 -0.06
C ILE A 39 11.41 0.65 -0.77
N ILE A 40 10.39 1.10 -0.07
CA ILE A 40 9.39 2.06 -0.53
C ILE A 40 9.42 3.24 0.44
N GLY A 41 9.54 4.46 -0.05
CA GLY A 41 9.42 5.66 0.77
C GLY A 41 8.03 5.80 1.38
N LYS A 42 7.93 6.47 2.53
CA LYS A 42 6.66 6.64 3.27
C LYS A 42 5.53 7.14 2.38
N ASP A 43 5.73 8.27 1.72
CA ASP A 43 4.65 8.92 0.96
C ASP A 43 4.22 8.09 -0.25
N LEU A 44 5.14 7.35 -0.87
CA LEU A 44 4.82 6.41 -1.95
C LEU A 44 4.04 5.21 -1.43
N TYR A 45 4.42 4.67 -0.27
CA TYR A 45 3.71 3.58 0.39
C TYR A 45 2.28 4.01 0.76
N GLU A 46 2.11 5.17 1.39
CA GLU A 46 0.80 5.69 1.78
C GLU A 46 -0.10 5.90 0.56
N LYS A 47 0.42 6.53 -0.51
CA LYS A 47 -0.33 6.67 -1.78
C LYS A 47 -0.77 5.32 -2.33
N LEU A 48 0.14 4.35 -2.44
CA LEU A 48 -0.18 3.02 -2.94
C LEU A 48 -1.25 2.34 -2.08
N PHE A 49 -1.12 2.47 -0.76
CA PHE A 49 -2.05 1.88 0.18
C PHE A 49 -3.45 2.49 0.04
N THR A 50 -3.57 3.82 -0.02
CA THR A 50 -4.84 4.51 -0.27
C THR A 50 -5.49 4.06 -1.58
N TYR A 51 -4.71 3.96 -2.68
CA TYR A 51 -5.27 3.47 -3.94
C TYR A 51 -5.76 2.02 -3.86
N LEU A 52 -5.10 1.17 -3.06
CA LEU A 52 -5.55 -0.21 -2.87
C LEU A 52 -6.84 -0.28 -2.04
N GLU A 53 -6.97 0.54 -0.99
CA GLU A 53 -8.20 0.67 -0.21
C GLU A 53 -9.37 1.13 -1.10
N ASP A 54 -9.17 2.20 -1.89
CA ASP A 54 -10.19 2.70 -2.83
C ASP A 54 -10.66 1.62 -3.83
N LEU A 55 -9.75 0.77 -4.30
CA LEU A 55 -10.07 -0.33 -5.21
C LEU A 55 -10.89 -1.44 -4.52
N ILE A 56 -10.58 -1.74 -3.26
CA ILE A 56 -11.32 -2.71 -2.46
C ILE A 56 -12.72 -2.19 -2.17
N ASP A 57 -12.84 -0.93 -1.76
CA ASP A 57 -14.12 -0.29 -1.46
C ASP A 57 -15.00 -0.21 -2.70
N LYS A 58 -14.42 0.20 -3.84
CA LYS A 58 -15.13 0.19 -5.12
C LYS A 58 -15.66 -1.20 -5.46
N LYS A 59 -14.82 -2.24 -5.30
CA LYS A 59 -15.23 -3.62 -5.56
C LYS A 59 -16.35 -4.06 -4.60
N ALA A 60 -16.28 -3.69 -3.32
CA ALA A 60 -17.32 -4.00 -2.35
C ALA A 60 -18.66 -3.37 -2.74
N VAL A 61 -18.66 -2.10 -3.20
CA VAL A 61 -19.86 -1.43 -3.71
C VAL A 61 -20.41 -2.14 -4.95
N GLU A 62 -19.55 -2.52 -5.89
CA GLU A 62 -19.95 -3.23 -7.12
C GLU A 62 -20.56 -4.62 -6.82
N GLU A 63 -20.07 -5.32 -5.80
CA GLU A 63 -20.54 -6.66 -5.41
C GLU A 63 -21.73 -6.62 -4.43
N THR A 64 -22.06 -5.46 -3.86
CA THR A 64 -23.15 -5.31 -2.89
C THR A 64 -24.51 -5.32 -3.56
N ASN A 65 -25.40 -6.20 -3.11
CA ASN A 65 -26.82 -6.13 -3.46
C ASN A 65 -27.54 -5.15 -2.49
N PHE A 66 -27.72 -3.92 -2.96
CA PHE A 66 -28.39 -2.86 -2.19
C PHE A 66 -29.89 -3.10 -1.94
N GLU A 67 -30.55 -4.03 -2.65
CA GLU A 67 -31.95 -4.39 -2.36
C GLU A 67 -32.10 -5.11 -1.01
N LYS A 68 -31.00 -5.66 -0.47
CA LYS A 68 -30.96 -6.28 0.86
C LYS A 68 -30.59 -5.29 1.97
N GLY A 69 -30.45 -4.01 1.65
CA GLY A 69 -30.17 -2.97 2.64
C GLY A 69 -31.32 -2.82 3.64
N GLU A 70 -30.98 -2.49 4.88
CA GLU A 70 -31.96 -2.09 5.90
C GLU A 70 -32.07 -0.57 5.95
N ASP A 71 -33.24 -0.08 6.36
CA ASP A 71 -33.52 1.33 6.56
C ASP A 71 -32.65 1.89 7.70
N PHE A 72 -31.97 3.01 7.45
CA PHE A 72 -30.96 3.54 8.37
C PHE A 72 -31.58 4.01 9.68
N GLU A 73 -32.70 4.72 9.61
CA GLU A 73 -33.45 5.19 10.78
C GLU A 73 -33.88 4.01 11.66
N LYS A 74 -34.35 2.92 11.05
CA LYS A 74 -34.69 1.69 11.79
C LYS A 74 -33.49 1.09 12.52
N VAL A 75 -32.32 1.01 11.88
CA VAL A 75 -31.10 0.46 12.50
C VAL A 75 -30.63 1.34 13.67
N VAL A 76 -30.72 2.66 13.53
CA VAL A 76 -30.37 3.61 14.60
C VAL A 76 -31.28 3.44 15.82
N GLU A 77 -32.59 3.30 15.60
CA GLU A 77 -33.55 3.00 16.68
C GLU A 77 -33.24 1.67 17.39
N GLU A 78 -32.91 0.61 16.64
CA GLU A 78 -32.56 -0.70 17.22
C GLU A 78 -31.26 -0.66 18.06
N LEU A 79 -30.30 0.17 17.66
CA LEU A 79 -29.00 0.32 18.35
C LEU A 79 -29.03 1.32 19.52
N ASN A 80 -30.15 2.02 19.76
CA ASN A 80 -30.27 3.12 20.74
C ASN A 80 -29.18 4.20 20.57
N LEU A 81 -28.87 4.56 19.32
CA LEU A 81 -27.95 5.64 18.97
C LEU A 81 -28.70 6.96 18.67
#